data_AF-A0A535XJY4-F1
#
_entry.id   AF-A0A535XJY4-F1
#
_cell.length_a   1.000
_cell.length_b   1.000
_cell.length_c   1.000
_cell.angle_alpha   90.00
_cell.angle_beta   90.00
_cell.angle_gamma   90.00
#
_symmetry.space_group_name_H-M   'P 1'
#
loop_
_entity.id
_entity.type
_entity.pdbx_description
1 polymer ?
#
loop_
_entity_poly.entity_id
_entity_poly.type
_entity_poly.pdbx_seq_one_letter_code
_entity_poly.pdbx_strand_id
1 'polypeptide(L)'
;MNPKQFLLIGGIVLLALGIVGFLGVFNDTKSAFYLDQGENVAHTGLGIIAIAAAFLIPDAMLQKWLVAVVGITALFFAVYGFMVAGNTPPNTFGISNLESPADDILHLVVGIWALAAAFLTRGQMAVAASR
;
A
#
# COMPACT_ATOMS: atom_id res chain seq x y z
N MET A 1 14.79 -2.74 5.67
CA MET A 1 14.32 -1.82 4.61
C MET A 1 13.98 -0.49 5.23
N ASN A 2 14.53 0.62 4.75
CA ASN A 2 14.24 1.97 5.26
C ASN A 2 13.02 2.61 4.56
N PRO A 3 12.50 3.76 5.04
CA PRO A 3 11.33 4.42 4.43
C PRO A 3 11.49 4.75 2.94
N LYS A 4 12.65 5.23 2.51
CA LYS A 4 12.94 5.50 1.09
C LYS A 4 12.79 4.24 0.23
N GLN A 5 13.35 3.12 0.68
CA GLN A 5 13.27 1.85 -0.02
C GLN A 5 11.83 1.34 -0.09
N PHE A 6 11.04 1.51 0.98
CA PHE A 6 9.62 1.18 0.95
C PHE A 6 8.87 2.04 -0.07
N LEU A 7 9.05 3.37 -0.06
CA LEU A 7 8.41 4.27 -1.03
C LEU A 7 8.74 3.90 -2.47
N LEU A 8 10.00 3.54 -2.74
CA LEU A 8 10.43 3.14 -4.08
C LEU A 8 9.86 1.78 -4.49
N ILE A 9 10.09 0.73 -3.69
CA ILE A 9 9.68 -0.64 -4.04
C ILE A 9 8.16 -0.76 -4.02
N GLY A 10 7.52 -0.29 -2.94
CA GLY A 10 6.07 -0.27 -2.81
C GLY A 10 5.43 0.58 -3.91
N GLY A 11 6.01 1.74 -4.23
CA GLY A 11 5.53 2.59 -5.33
C GLY A 11 5.63 1.91 -6.70
N ILE A 12 6.72 1.21 -6.99
CA ILE A 12 6.88 0.42 -8.21
C ILE A 12 5.83 -0.69 -8.28
N VAL A 13 5.61 -1.42 -7.19
CA VAL A 13 4.63 -2.51 -7.14
C VAL A 13 3.21 -1.97 -7.35
N LEU A 14 2.83 -0.88 -6.68
CA LEU A 14 1.51 -0.26 -6.86
C LEU A 14 1.31 0.24 -8.29
N LEU A 15 2.31 0.93 -8.85
CA LEU A 15 2.23 1.41 -10.23
C LEU A 15 2.10 0.25 -11.21
N ALA A 16 2.87 -0.83 -11.02
CA ALA A 16 2.76 -2.03 -11.84
C ALA A 16 1.36 -2.66 -11.75
N LEU A 17 0.81 -2.81 -10.54
CA LEU A 17 -0.54 -3.33 -10.30
C LEU A 17 -1.61 -2.49 -11.02
N GLY A 18 -1.56 -1.16 -10.88
CA GLY A 18 -2.49 -0.28 -11.56
C GLY A 18 -2.40 -0.37 -13.09
N ILE A 19 -1.18 -0.43 -13.64
CA ILE A 19 -0.98 -0.59 -15.10
C ILE A 19 -1.53 -1.93 -15.58
N VAL A 20 -1.21 -3.05 -14.92
CA VAL A 20 -1.70 -4.37 -15.38
C VAL A 20 -3.22 -4.48 -15.26
N GLY A 21 -3.83 -3.87 -14.26
CA GLY A 21 -5.29 -3.81 -14.14
C GLY A 21 -5.93 -2.99 -15.26
N PHE A 22 -5.35 -1.85 -15.67
CA PHE A 22 -5.79 -1.13 -16.87
C PHE A 22 -5.63 -1.92 -18.17
N LEU A 23 -4.67 -2.84 -18.23
CA LEU A 23 -4.50 -3.77 -19.35
C LEU A 23 -5.50 -4.95 -19.31
N GLY A 24 -6.40 -4.99 -18.32
CA GLY A 24 -7.41 -6.02 -18.15
C GLY A 24 -6.90 -7.29 -17.46
N VAL A 25 -5.71 -7.24 -16.84
CA VAL A 25 -5.22 -8.34 -16.01
C VAL A 25 -5.91 -8.24 -14.65
N PHE A 26 -6.51 -9.33 -14.18
CA PHE A 26 -7.34 -9.38 -12.96
C PHE A 26 -8.69 -8.65 -13.06
N ASN A 27 -9.33 -8.62 -14.24
CA ASN A 27 -10.66 -8.01 -14.42
C ASN A 27 -11.85 -9.00 -14.31
N ASP A 28 -11.61 -10.23 -13.86
CA ASP A 28 -12.68 -11.20 -13.60
C ASP A 28 -13.23 -11.00 -12.19
N THR A 29 -14.48 -10.54 -12.09
CA THR A 29 -15.18 -10.30 -10.81
C THR A 29 -15.37 -11.56 -9.97
N LYS A 30 -15.08 -12.75 -10.51
CA LYS A 30 -15.13 -14.03 -9.79
C LYS A 30 -13.76 -14.45 -9.24
N SER A 31 -12.70 -13.75 -9.59
CA SER A 31 -11.35 -14.00 -9.09
C SER A 31 -11.27 -13.67 -7.61
N ALA A 32 -10.42 -14.41 -6.88
CA ALA A 32 -10.08 -14.06 -5.51
C ALA A 32 -9.35 -12.71 -5.42
N PHE A 33 -8.68 -12.30 -6.49
CA PHE A 33 -8.04 -11.00 -6.63
C PHE A 33 -8.54 -10.36 -7.92
N TYR A 34 -9.32 -9.29 -7.78
CA TYR A 34 -9.93 -8.54 -8.86
C TYR A 34 -9.54 -7.07 -8.71
N LEU A 35 -9.34 -6.38 -9.82
CA LEU A 35 -8.96 -4.97 -9.86
C LEU A 35 -10.01 -4.19 -10.65
N ASP A 36 -10.83 -3.44 -9.94
CA ASP A 36 -11.78 -2.51 -10.55
C ASP A 36 -11.12 -1.20 -11.01
N GLN A 37 -11.91 -0.35 -11.66
CA GLN A 37 -11.39 0.91 -12.19
C GLN A 37 -10.91 1.86 -11.09
N GLY A 38 -11.59 1.88 -9.94
CA GLY A 38 -11.22 2.67 -8.78
C GLY A 38 -9.88 2.24 -8.19
N GLU A 39 -9.69 0.94 -7.96
CA GLU A 39 -8.41 0.36 -7.52
C GLU A 39 -7.29 0.68 -8.49
N ASN A 40 -7.51 0.54 -9.80
CA ASN A 40 -6.49 0.80 -10.81
C ASN A 40 -6.01 2.25 -10.80
N VAL A 41 -6.95 3.20 -10.65
CA VAL A 41 -6.63 4.62 -10.49
C VAL A 41 -5.87 4.87 -9.18
N ALA A 42 -6.33 4.30 -8.07
CA ALA A 42 -5.71 4.45 -6.77
C ALA A 42 -4.27 3.91 -6.76
N HIS A 43 -4.05 2.68 -7.22
CA HIS A 43 -2.74 2.04 -7.30
C HIS A 43 -1.78 2.80 -8.21
N THR A 44 -2.25 3.26 -9.38
CA THR A 44 -1.42 4.05 -10.30
C THR A 44 -1.02 5.39 -9.70
N GLY A 45 -1.99 6.14 -9.15
CA GLY A 45 -1.74 7.45 -8.56
C GLY A 45 -0.82 7.38 -7.34
N LEU A 46 -1.13 6.49 -6.40
CA LEU A 46 -0.31 6.28 -5.21
C LEU A 46 1.08 5.75 -5.57
N GLY A 47 1.19 4.88 -6.58
CA GLY A 47 2.48 4.36 -7.07
C GLY A 47 3.39 5.48 -7.60
N ILE A 48 2.85 6.35 -8.47
CA ILE A 48 3.59 7.52 -9.00
C ILE A 48 4.03 8.44 -7.86
N ILE A 49 3.12 8.76 -6.95
CA ILE A 49 3.40 9.67 -5.81
C ILE A 49 4.46 9.07 -4.90
N ALA A 50 4.39 7.78 -4.59
CA ALA A 50 5.36 7.10 -3.73
C ALA A 50 6.76 7.08 -4.35
N ILE A 51 6.88 6.75 -5.65
CA ILE A 51 8.15 6.79 -6.37
C ILE A 51 8.70 8.22 -6.37
N ALA A 52 7.88 9.21 -6.71
CA ALA A 52 8.28 10.61 -6.70
C ALA A 52 8.77 11.04 -5.30
N ALA A 53 8.03 10.70 -4.24
CA ALA A 53 8.40 10.99 -2.86
C ALA A 53 9.75 10.37 -2.46
N ALA A 54 10.07 9.17 -2.95
CA ALA A 54 11.35 8.51 -2.68
C ALA A 54 12.57 9.31 -3.19
N PHE A 55 12.41 10.09 -4.25
CA PHE A 55 13.50 10.88 -4.85
C PHE A 55 13.43 12.37 -4.53
N LEU A 56 12.22 12.94 -4.45
CA LEU A 56 12.01 14.38 -4.32
C LEU A 56 11.96 14.88 -2.88
N ILE A 57 11.71 14.00 -1.90
CA ILE A 57 11.70 14.37 -0.48
C ILE A 57 13.05 14.00 0.14
N PRO A 58 13.94 14.96 0.44
CA PRO A 58 15.24 14.65 1.05
C PRO A 58 15.16 14.41 2.56
N ASP A 59 14.10 14.88 3.23
CA ASP A 59 13.92 14.76 4.67
C ASP A 59 13.51 13.33 5.06
N ALA A 60 14.41 12.63 5.75
CA ALA A 60 14.19 11.26 6.20
C ALA A 60 13.10 11.12 7.28
N MET A 61 12.89 12.16 8.11
CA MET A 61 11.82 12.17 9.10
C MET A 61 10.46 12.32 8.41
N LEU A 62 10.38 13.19 7.40
CA LEU A 62 9.16 13.33 6.59
C LEU A 62 8.84 12.03 5.85
N GLN A 63 9.83 11.39 5.21
CA GLN A 63 9.63 10.08 4.57
C GLN A 63 9.16 9.01 5.56
N LYS A 64 9.74 8.97 6.76
CA LYS A 64 9.30 8.04 7.82
C LYS A 64 7.80 8.22 8.11
N TRP A 65 7.37 9.45 8.37
CA TRP A 65 5.97 9.71 8.73
C TRP A 65 5.02 9.51 7.55
N LEU A 66 5.44 9.83 6.33
CA LEU A 66 4.71 9.51 5.12
C LEU A 66 4.44 7.99 5.02
N VAL A 67 5.48 7.18 5.18
CA VAL A 67 5.35 5.71 5.16
C VAL A 67 4.49 5.22 6.33
N ALA A 68 4.60 5.84 7.52
CA ALA A 68 3.74 5.48 8.65
C ALA A 68 2.26 5.76 8.35
N VAL A 69 1.94 6.89 7.71
CA VAL A 69 0.57 7.20 7.27
C VAL A 69 0.07 6.16 6.27
N VAL A 70 0.88 5.81 5.25
CA VAL A 70 0.54 4.73 4.31
C VAL A 70 0.22 3.44 5.04
N GLY A 71 1.04 3.07 6.03
CA GLY A 71 0.84 1.87 6.84
C GLY A 71 -0.48 1.89 7.62
N ILE A 72 -0.78 3.00 8.29
CA ILE A 72 -2.04 3.16 9.04
C ILE A 72 -3.25 3.12 8.10
N THR A 73 -3.17 3.79 6.95
CA THR A 73 -4.24 3.77 5.93
C THR A 73 -4.47 2.35 5.41
N ALA A 74 -3.42 1.60 5.09
CA ALA A 74 -3.55 0.21 4.66
C ALA A 74 -4.19 -0.67 5.75
N LEU A 75 -3.77 -0.52 7.02
CA LEU A 75 -4.41 -1.25 8.12
C LEU A 75 -5.88 -0.88 8.31
N PHE A 76 -6.23 0.40 8.12
CA PHE A 76 -7.63 0.83 8.15
C PHE A 76 -8.45 0.10 7.07
N PHE A 77 -7.97 0.05 5.83
CA PHE A 77 -8.66 -0.66 4.74
C PHE A 77 -8.71 -2.17 4.98
N ALA A 78 -7.68 -2.77 5.58
CA ALA A 78 -7.70 -4.18 5.96
C ALA A 78 -8.82 -4.47 6.98
N VAL A 79 -8.91 -3.69 8.06
CA VAL A 79 -9.96 -3.87 9.07
C VAL A 79 -11.35 -3.56 8.49
N TYR A 80 -11.47 -2.46 7.75
CA TYR A 80 -12.73 -2.06 7.14
C TYR A 80 -13.23 -3.11 6.14
N GLY A 81 -12.36 -3.65 5.31
CA GLY A 81 -12.68 -4.70 4.33
C GLY A 81 -13.26 -5.95 5.00
N PHE A 82 -12.64 -6.43 6.08
CA PHE A 82 -13.21 -7.54 6.86
C PHE A 82 -14.58 -7.19 7.49
N MET A 83 -14.83 -5.93 7.85
CA MET A 83 -16.12 -5.51 8.40
C MET A 83 -17.23 -5.42 7.35
N VAL A 84 -16.88 -5.11 6.09
CA VAL A 84 -17.83 -5.01 4.98
C VAL A 84 -17.85 -6.25 4.09
N ALA A 85 -17.14 -7.31 4.48
CA ALA A 85 -17.07 -8.57 3.75
C ALA A 85 -18.48 -9.14 3.50
N GLY A 86 -18.77 -9.46 2.24
CA GLY A 86 -20.09 -9.96 1.82
C GLY A 86 -21.13 -8.89 1.51
N ASN A 87 -20.83 -7.60 1.71
CA ASN A 87 -21.69 -6.51 1.24
C ASN A 87 -21.69 -6.40 -0.28
N THR A 88 -22.77 -5.87 -0.84
CA THR A 88 -22.90 -5.63 -2.29
C THR A 88 -21.90 -4.57 -2.78
N PRO A 89 -21.13 -4.87 -3.84
CA PRO A 89 -20.33 -3.88 -4.59
C PRO A 89 -21.14 -2.67 -5.10
N PRO A 90 -20.58 -1.44 -5.15
CA PRO A 90 -19.31 -1.02 -4.57
C PRO A 90 -19.39 -0.90 -3.04
N ASN A 91 -18.53 -1.61 -2.33
CA ASN A 91 -18.57 -1.68 -0.85
C ASN A 91 -17.56 -0.74 -0.17
N THR A 92 -16.74 -0.01 -0.93
CA THR A 92 -15.75 0.94 -0.42
C THR A 92 -16.11 2.37 -0.83
N PHE A 93 -16.83 3.06 0.06
CA PHE A 93 -17.25 4.46 -0.09
C PHE A 93 -17.98 4.78 -1.41
N GLY A 94 -18.55 3.77 -2.08
CA GLY A 94 -19.20 3.90 -3.38
C GLY A 94 -18.27 4.09 -4.57
N ILE A 95 -16.96 3.86 -4.41
CA ILE A 95 -15.92 4.12 -5.43
C ILE A 95 -15.29 2.81 -5.94
N SER A 96 -14.98 1.89 -5.02
CA SER A 96 -14.21 0.66 -5.29
C SER A 96 -14.82 -0.52 -4.52
N ASN A 97 -14.25 -1.70 -4.72
CA ASN A 97 -14.50 -2.87 -3.89
C ASN A 97 -13.34 -3.13 -2.91
N LEU A 98 -13.60 -4.05 -1.98
CA LEU A 98 -12.60 -4.74 -1.19
C LEU A 98 -12.95 -6.22 -1.25
N GLU A 99 -12.09 -6.95 -1.97
CA GLU A 99 -12.25 -8.35 -2.32
C GLU A 99 -11.84 -9.20 -1.11
N SER A 100 -12.76 -9.36 -0.17
CA SER A 100 -12.51 -10.17 1.01
C SER A 100 -12.45 -11.67 0.64
N PRO A 101 -11.44 -12.42 1.11
CA PRO A 101 -10.42 -12.01 2.08
C PRO A 101 -9.09 -11.52 1.47
N ALA A 102 -8.89 -11.62 0.16
CA ALA A 102 -7.58 -11.44 -0.46
C ALA A 102 -7.05 -10.01 -0.30
N ASP A 103 -7.88 -9.01 -0.59
CA ASP A 103 -7.49 -7.61 -0.51
C ASP A 103 -7.24 -7.21 0.94
N ASP A 104 -8.10 -7.66 1.86
CA ASP A 104 -7.97 -7.36 3.28
C ASP A 104 -6.64 -7.89 3.83
N ILE A 105 -6.27 -9.13 3.45
CA ILE A 105 -5.00 -9.75 3.81
C ILE A 105 -3.83 -8.99 3.16
N LEU A 106 -3.94 -8.61 1.89
CA LEU A 106 -2.91 -7.85 1.20
C LEU A 106 -2.65 -6.51 1.90
N HIS A 107 -3.71 -5.76 2.20
CA HIS A 107 -3.64 -4.49 2.92
C HIS A 107 -3.08 -4.65 4.33
N LEU A 108 -3.41 -5.74 5.04
CA LEU A 108 -2.81 -6.06 6.33
C LEU A 108 -1.30 -6.25 6.21
N VAL A 109 -0.85 -7.06 5.25
CA VAL A 109 0.57 -7.32 5.00
C VAL A 109 1.31 -6.03 4.62
N VAL A 110 0.74 -5.23 3.72
CA VAL A 110 1.31 -3.95 3.29
C VAL A 110 1.38 -2.96 4.45
N GLY A 111 0.34 -2.90 5.29
CA GLY A 111 0.28 -2.04 6.46
C GLY A 111 1.36 -2.37 7.48
N ILE A 112 1.53 -3.66 7.79
CA ILE A 112 2.60 -4.15 8.68
C ILE A 112 3.97 -3.85 8.07
N TRP A 113 4.17 -4.12 6.78
CA TRP A 113 5.44 -3.86 6.08
C TRP A 113 5.82 -2.37 6.09
N ALA A 114 4.86 -1.48 5.84
CA ALA A 114 5.07 -0.03 5.88
C ALA A 114 5.47 0.44 7.30
N LEU A 115 4.73 0.04 8.33
CA LEU A 115 5.04 0.42 9.70
C LEU A 115 6.38 -0.15 10.17
N ALA A 116 6.71 -1.38 9.77
CA ALA A 116 8.02 -1.97 10.01
C ALA A 116 9.14 -1.14 9.36
N ALA A 117 8.97 -0.71 8.10
CA ALA A 117 9.93 0.14 7.42
C ALA A 117 10.05 1.55 8.05
N ALA A 118 8.97 2.08 8.63
CA ALA A 118 8.98 3.37 9.31
C ALA A 118 9.67 3.34 10.69
N PHE A 119 9.51 2.26 11.45
CA PHE A 119 9.91 2.26 12.88
C PHE A 119 11.00 1.25 13.26
N LEU A 120 11.09 0.10 12.59
CA LEU A 120 11.97 -0.99 13.02
C LEU A 120 13.41 -0.89 12.48
N THR A 121 13.68 -0.02 11.51
CA THR A 121 15.04 0.15 10.95
C THR A 121 16.05 0.89 11.84
N ARG A 122 15.64 1.36 13.03
CA ARG A 122 16.56 2.08 13.95
C ARG A 122 17.59 1.18 14.66
N GLY A 123 17.47 -0.15 14.58
CA GLY A 123 18.38 -1.08 15.26
C GLY A 123 19.82 -1.12 14.72
N GLN A 124 20.07 -0.70 13.47
CA GLN A 124 21.42 -0.81 12.87
C GLN A 124 22.32 0.42 13.08
N MET A 125 21.77 1.61 13.34
CA MET A 125 22.59 2.82 13.57
C MET A 125 23.06 2.95 15.03
N ALA A 126 22.32 2.42 16.00
CA ALA A 126 22.70 2.47 17.40
C ALA A 126 23.91 1.56 17.73
N VAL A 127 24.07 0.44 17.04
CA VAL A 127 25.19 -0.50 17.24
C VAL A 127 26.49 0.01 16.60
N ALA A 128 26.41 0.85 15.58
CA ALA A 128 27.58 1.45 14.93
C ALA A 128 28.14 2.66 15.71
N ALA A 129 27.30 3.34 16.49
CA ALA A 129 27.71 4.47 17.34
C ALA A 129 28.24 4.03 18.73
N SER A 130 28.19 2.74 19.04
CA SER A 130 28.64 2.16 20.30
C SER A 130 29.88 1.26 20.15
N ARG A 131 30.64 1.38 19.05
CA ARG A 131 31.90 0.68 18.81
C ARG A 131 33.02 1.67 18.53
#